data_AF-A0A1I7X3R8-F1
#
_entry.id   AF-A0A1I7X3R8-F1
#
_cell.length_a   1.000
_cell.length_b   1.000
_cell.length_c   1.000
_cell.angle_alpha   90.00
_cell.angle_beta   90.00
_cell.angle_gamma   90.00
#
_symmetry.space_group_name_H-M   'P 1'
#
loop_
_entity.id
_entity.type
_entity.pdbx_description
1 polymer ?
#
loop_
_entity_poly.entity_id
_entity_poly.type
_entity_poly.pdbx_seq_one_letter_code
_entity_poly.pdbx_strand_id
1 'polypeptide(L)' 'MNALKILVHCNAGISRSSTFVISYLMKYQQRTLDEALGMVKAVRPVIRPNDGFMHQLKMFENKLGISDKNMLG' A
#
# COMPACT_ATOMS: atom_id res chain seq x y z
N MET A 1 6.84 24.72 7.17
CA MET A 1 7.58 23.72 6.37
C MET A 1 6.88 23.59 5.01
N ASN A 2 7.56 23.87 3.90
CA ASN A 2 6.99 23.60 2.57
C ASN A 2 6.99 22.09 2.33
N ALA A 3 5.82 21.46 2.40
CA ALA A 3 5.67 20.06 2.06
C ALA A 3 5.80 19.89 0.53
N LEU A 4 6.87 19.22 0.10
CA LEU A 4 7.03 18.84 -1.30
C LEU A 4 5.90 17.87 -1.68
N LYS A 5 5.17 18.19 -2.75
CA LYS A 5 4.14 17.32 -3.32
C LYS A 5 4.77 16.43 -4.38
N ILE A 6 4.59 15.11 -4.25
CA ILE A 6 5.15 14.11 -5.17
C ILE A 6 3.99 13.41 -5.90
N LEU A 7 4.06 13.35 -7.23
CA LEU A 7 3.15 12.55 -8.06
C LEU A 7 3.78 11.18 -8.36
N VAL A 8 3.16 10.11 -7.89
CA VAL A 8 3.53 8.73 -8.26
C VAL A 8 2.51 8.23 -9.29
N HIS A 9 2.96 7.93 -10.51
CA HIS A 9 2.07 7.49 -11.59
C HIS A 9 2.58 6.25 -12.33
N CYS A 10 1.65 5.61 -13.05
CA CYS A 10 1.93 4.63 -14.09
C CYS A 10 0.94 4.89 -15.25
N ASN A 11 0.87 4.01 -16.25
CA ASN A 11 0.01 4.27 -17.42
C ASN A 11 -1.48 4.49 -17.05
N ALA A 12 -2.09 3.59 -16.28
CA ALA A 12 -3.50 3.67 -15.90
C ALA A 12 -3.73 4.17 -14.47
N GLY A 13 -2.66 4.28 -13.67
CA GLY A 13 -2.79 4.54 -12.24
C GLY A 13 -3.57 3.45 -11.48
N ILE A 14 -3.61 2.21 -11.98
CA ILE A 14 -4.40 1.10 -11.40
C ILE A 14 -3.52 0.13 -10.61
N SER A 15 -2.36 -0.26 -11.16
CA SER A 15 -1.56 -1.39 -10.65
C SER A 15 -0.18 -0.94 -10.15
N ARG A 16 0.77 -0.61 -11.04
CA ARG A 16 2.17 -0.29 -10.64
C ARG A 16 2.31 0.85 -9.61
N SER A 17 1.69 2.01 -9.87
CA SER A 17 1.83 3.17 -8.99
C SER A 17 1.09 3.00 -7.67
N SER A 18 -0.07 2.36 -7.68
CA SER A 18 -0.81 2.06 -6.45
C SER A 18 -0.05 1.05 -5.59
N THR A 19 0.55 0.00 -6.17
CA THR A 19 1.45 -0.93 -5.45
C THR A 19 2.57 -0.19 -4.72
N PHE A 20 3.21 0.78 -5.37
CA PHE A 20 4.28 1.57 -4.76
C PHE A 20 3.78 2.44 -3.60
N VAL A 21 2.63 3.11 -3.77
CA VAL A 21 2.05 3.91 -2.68
C VAL A 21 1.63 3.04 -1.51
N ILE A 22 1.04 1.86 -1.77
CA ILE A 22 0.67 0.88 -0.72
C ILE A 22 1.91 0.45 0.05
N SER A 23 2.99 0.02 -0.63
CA SER A 23 4.22 -0.40 0.04
C SER A 23 4.89 0.73 0.81
N TYR A 24 4.79 1.98 0.33
CA TYR A 24 5.25 3.15 1.06
C TYR A 24 4.49 3.34 2.37
N LEU A 25 3.16 3.28 2.34
CA LEU A 25 2.32 3.38 3.54
C LEU A 25 2.64 2.25 4.53
N MET A 26 2.79 1.02 4.04
CA MET A 26 3.17 -0.13 4.88
C MET A 26 4.50 0.14 5.60
N LYS A 27 5.55 0.51 4.85
CA LYS A 27 6.90 0.67 5.39
C LYS A 27 7.04 1.87 6.32
N TYR A 28 6.51 3.02 5.92
CA TYR A 28 6.79 4.30 6.59
C TYR A 28 5.68 4.74 7.55
N GLN A 29 4.50 4.14 7.48
CA GLN A 29 3.39 4.40 8.41
C GLN A 29 2.96 3.16 9.21
N GLN A 30 3.72 2.06 9.13
CA GLN A 30 3.46 0.81 9.85
C GLN A 30 2.02 0.29 9.65
N ARG A 31 1.54 0.38 8.42
CA ARG A 31 0.22 -0.13 8.05
C ARG A 31 0.29 -1.56 7.56
N THR A 32 -0.70 -2.36 7.92
CA THR A 32 -0.89 -3.67 7.29
C THR A 32 -1.20 -3.48 5.80
N LEU A 33 -1.05 -4.54 5.01
CA LEU A 33 -1.44 -4.54 3.61
C LEU A 33 -2.91 -4.15 3.46
N ASP A 34 -3.79 -4.69 4.31
CA ASP A 34 -5.22 -4.43 4.24
C ASP A 34 -5.57 -2.98 4.60
N GLU A 35 -4.95 -2.42 5.64
CA GLU A 35 -5.07 -1.00 5.98
C GLU A 35 -4.59 -0.09 4.84
N ALA A 36 -3.38 -0.33 4.34
CA ALA A 36 -2.77 0.50 3.30
C ALA A 36 -3.55 0.41 1.97
N LEU A 37 -3.99 -0.79 1.58
CA LEU A 37 -4.84 -0.99 0.41
C LEU A 37 -6.19 -0.27 0.58
N GLY A 38 -6.80 -0.37 1.76
CA GLY A 38 -8.04 0.34 2.10
C GLY A 38 -7.90 1.86 2.00
N MET A 39 -6.83 2.43 2.56
CA MET A 39 -6.52 3.86 2.48
C MET A 39 -6.40 4.35 1.03
N VAL A 40 -5.66 3.63 0.18
CA VAL A 40 -5.48 4.02 -1.23
C VAL A 40 -6.78 3.83 -2.03
N LYS A 41 -7.55 2.76 -1.77
CA LYS A 41 -8.86 2.53 -2.40
C LYS A 41 -9.87 3.61 -2.05
N ALA A 42 -9.88 4.10 -0.80
CA ALA A 42 -10.79 5.16 -0.38
C ALA A 42 -10.60 6.47 -1.18
N VAL A 43 -9.36 6.76 -1.59
CA VAL A 43 -9.04 7.95 -2.41
C VAL A 43 -9.17 7.66 -3.92
N ARG A 44 -8.81 6.46 -4.36
CA ARG A 44 -8.88 6.03 -5.76
C ARG A 44 -9.49 4.62 -5.87
N PRO A 45 -10.83 4.50 -6.00
CA PRO A 45 -11.51 3.20 -5.95
C PRO A 45 -11.10 2.21 -7.04
N VAL A 46 -10.60 2.69 -8.18
CA VAL A 46 -10.22 1.86 -9.34
C VAL A 46 -8.88 1.14 -9.19
N ILE A 47 -8.14 1.34 -8.08
CA ILE A 47 -6.85 0.66 -7.92
C ILE A 47 -7.05 -0.86 -7.80
N ARG A 48 -6.18 -1.58 -8.49
CA ARG A 48 -6.10 -3.03 -8.48
C ARG A 48 -4.66 -3.43 -8.84
N PRO A 49 -3.75 -3.51 -7.86
CA PRO A 49 -2.51 -4.25 -8.03
C PRO A 49 -2.82 -5.61 -8.66
N ASN A 50 -1.96 -6.08 -9.56
CA ASN A 50 -2.15 -7.42 -10.12
C ASN A 50 -1.79 -8.47 -9.07
N ASP A 51 -2.12 -9.74 -9.33
CA ASP A 51 -1.93 -10.81 -8.33
C ASP A 51 -0.46 -10.99 -7.94
N GLY A 52 0.47 -10.79 -8.88
CA GLY A 52 1.90 -10.82 -8.60
C GLY A 52 2.34 -9.73 -7.62
N PHE A 53 1.83 -8.50 -7.79
CA PHE A 53 2.08 -7.41 -6.84
C PHE A 53 1.37 -7.63 -5.50
N MET A 54 0.16 -8.18 -5.49
CA MET A 54 -0.52 -8.53 -4.24
C MET A 54 0.29 -9.57 -3.45
N HIS A 55 0.83 -10.59 -4.12
CA HIS A 55 1.71 -11.57 -3.49
C HIS A 55 2.99 -10.92 -2.94
N GLN A 56 3.65 -10.07 -3.73
CA GLN A 56 4.85 -9.34 -3.30
C GLN A 56 4.57 -8.42 -2.10
N LEU A 57 3.41 -7.75 -2.09
CA LEU A 57 2.99 -6.92 -0.96
C LEU A 57 2.75 -7.76 0.30
N LYS A 58 2.14 -8.95 0.19
CA LYS A 58 1.96 -9.84 1.34
C LYS A 58 3.30 -10.36 1.87
N MET A 59 4.23 -10.73 1.00
CA MET A 59 5.60 -11.06 1.40
C MET A 59 6.30 -9.88 2.08
N PHE A 60 6.04 -8.67 1.60
CA PHE A 60 6.62 -7.46 2.15
C PHE A 60 6.08 -7.16 3.56
N GLU A 61 4.79 -7.33 3.79
CA GLU A 61 4.18 -7.24 5.13
C GLU A 61 4.88 -8.19 6.13
N ASN A 62 5.03 -9.46 5.74
CA ASN A 62 5.74 -10.45 6.56
C ASN A 62 7.19 -10.03 6.84
N LYS A 63 7.89 -9.51 5.82
CA LYS A 63 9.27 -9.02 5.95
C LYS A 63 9.39 -7.82 6.89
N LEU A 64 8.36 -6.97 6.93
CA LEU A 64 8.30 -5.83 7.85
C LEU A 64 7.91 -6.25 9.28
N GLY A 65 7.41 -7.46 9.50
CA GLY A 65 6.94 -7.92 10.79
C GLY A 65 5.70 -7.16 11.29
N ILE A 66 4.91 -6.61 10.36
CA ILE A 66 3.68 -5.88 10.68
C ILE A 66 2.53 -6.89 10.66
N SER A 67 1.76 -6.93 11.73
CA SER A 67 0.57 -7.76 11.87
C SER A 67 -0.59 -6.93 12.41
N ASP A 68 -1.81 -7.40 12.18
CA ASP A 68 -2.98 -6.77 12.77
C ASP A 68 -2.88 -6.77 14.29
N LYS A 69 -2.82 -5.57 14.87
CA LYS A 69 -2.83 -5.37 16.33
C LYS A 69 -4.13 -5.84 17.00
N ASN A 70 -5.16 -6.15 16.19
CA ASN A 70 -6.46 -6.62 16.64
C ASN A 70 -6.54 -8.16 16.83
N MET A 71 -5.45 -8.91 16.57
CA MET A 71 -5.38 -10.37 16.85
C MET A 71 -4.70 -10.73 18.19
N LEU A 72 -4.43 -9.74 19.04
CA LEU A 72 -3.96 -9.93 20.42
C LEU A 72 -5.05 -9.63 21.47
N GLY A 73 -6.32 -9.63 21.05
CA GLY A 73 -7.49 -9.53 21.93
C GLY A 73 -8.11 -10.89 22.19
#